data_AF-A0A1G3G1G0-F1
#
_entry.id   AF-A0A1G3G1G0-F1
#
_cell.length_a   1.000
_cell.length_b   1.000
_cell.length_c   1.000
_cell.angle_alpha   90.00
_cell.angle_beta   90.00
_cell.angle_gamma   90.00
#
_symmetry.space_group_name_H-M   'P 1'
#
loop_
_entity.id
_entity.type
_entity.pdbx_description
1 polymer ?
#
loop_
_entity_poly.entity_id
_entity_poly.type
_entity_poly.pdbx_seq_one_letter_code
_entity_poly.pdbx_strand_id
1 'polypeptide(L)' 'MSYVAKIIAVFGGVRPMARTIGQPVSTVQSWKDRESIPDECKVEVLLCANRLGLGIVREDFFPTLPEDQQGAA' A
#
# COMPACT_ATOMS: atom_id res chain seq x y z
N MET A 1 -11.22 -5.10 -2.79
CA MET A 1 -10.42 -4.03 -2.15
C MET A 1 -8.96 -4.38 -2.34
N SER A 2 -8.20 -3.56 -3.07
CA SER A 2 -6.77 -3.76 -3.36
C SER A 2 -5.91 -3.78 -2.10
N TYR A 3 -4.72 -4.38 -2.19
CA TYR A 3 -3.77 -4.39 -1.07
C TYR A 3 -3.37 -2.95 -0.67
N VAL A 4 -3.24 -2.05 -1.65
CA VAL A 4 -2.96 -0.64 -1.40
C VAL A 4 -4.07 0.00 -0.57
N ALA A 5 -5.34 -0.24 -0.92
CA ALA A 5 -6.46 0.29 -0.14
C ALA A 5 -6.48 -0.26 1.29
N LYS A 6 -6.11 -1.54 1.51
CA LYS A 6 -5.99 -2.14 2.84
C LYS A 6 -4.87 -1.49 3.66
N ILE A 7 -3.67 -1.36 3.07
CA ILE A 7 -2.52 -0.68 3.69
C ILE A 7 -2.91 0.76 4.06
N ILE A 8 -3.47 1.52 3.13
CA ILE A 8 -3.94 2.90 3.39
C ILE A 8 -4.94 2.94 4.54
N ALA A 9 -5.87 1.99 4.61
CA ALA A 9 -6.85 1.93 5.69
C ALA A 9 -6.20 1.69 7.07
N VAL A 10 -5.17 0.82 7.14
CA VAL A 10 -4.41 0.57 8.37
C VAL A 10 -3.70 1.84 8.87
N PHE A 11 -3.20 2.69 7.96
CA PHE A 11 -2.66 4.00 8.34
C PHE A 11 -3.73 5.01 8.78
N GLY A 12 -5.02 4.69 8.67
CA GLY A 12 -6.14 5.60 8.97
C GLY A 12 -6.61 6.43 7.77
N GLY A 13 -6.17 6.10 6.55
CA GLY A 13 -6.57 6.75 5.31
C GLY A 13 -5.43 7.44 4.56
N VAL A 14 -5.74 8.02 3.40
CA VAL A 14 -4.76 8.62 2.48
C VAL A 14 -3.97 9.75 3.14
N ARG A 15 -4.66 10.67 3.85
CA ARG A 15 -4.03 11.84 4.49
C ARG A 15 -3.11 11.45 5.66
N PRO A 16 -3.53 10.59 6.62
CA PRO A 16 -2.64 10.08 7.66
C PRO A 16 -1.42 9.33 7.12
N MET A 17 -1.61 8.48 6.10
CA MET A 17 -0.50 7.76 5.47
C MET A 17 0.50 8.74 4.85
N ALA A 18 0.03 9.65 4.00
CA ALA A 18 0.87 10.65 3.32
C ALA A 18 1.72 11.46 4.30
N ARG A 19 1.12 11.96 5.39
CA ARG A 19 1.82 12.70 6.44
C ARG A 19 2.86 11.82 7.15
N THR A 20 2.53 10.56 7.42
CA THR A 20 3.41 9.61 8.12
C THR A 20 4.67 9.30 7.32
N ILE A 21 4.52 9.05 6.01
CA ILE A 21 5.62 8.63 5.12
C ILE A 21 6.28 9.81 4.40
N GLY A 22 5.86 11.05 4.67
CA GLY A 22 6.42 12.26 4.05
C GLY A 22 6.13 12.43 2.56
N GLN A 23 5.07 11.79 2.04
CA GLN A 23 4.68 11.86 0.63
C GLN A 23 3.53 12.85 0.42
N PRO A 24 3.39 13.45 -0.78
CA PRO A 24 2.20 14.23 -1.13
C PRO A 24 0.92 13.38 -1.07
N VAL A 25 -0.19 13.99 -0.61
CA VAL A 25 -1.50 13.33 -0.57
C VAL A 25 -1.93 12.83 -1.95
N SER A 26 -1.67 13.62 -3.00
CA SER A 26 -1.95 13.25 -4.39
C SER A 26 -1.15 12.03 -4.85
N THR A 27 0.07 11.86 -4.36
CA THR A 27 0.90 10.69 -4.65
C THR A 27 0.28 9.43 -4.05
N VAL A 28 -0.09 9.46 -2.77
CA VAL A 28 -0.76 8.31 -2.11
C VAL A 28 -2.13 8.04 -2.71
N GLN A 29 -2.86 9.07 -3.13
CA GLN A 29 -4.12 8.92 -3.86
C GLN A 29 -3.91 8.21 -5.20
N SER A 30 -2.89 8.63 -5.98
CA SER A 30 -2.53 7.97 -7.25
C SER A 30 -2.17 6.48 -7.05
N TRP A 31 -1.50 6.13 -5.96
CA TRP A 31 -1.22 4.72 -5.63
C TRP A 31 -2.50 3.93 -5.37
N LYS A 32 -3.45 4.52 -4.65
CA LYS A 32 -4.76 3.91 -4.39
C LYS A 32 -5.53 3.69 -5.69
N ASP A 33 -5.57 4.70 -6.55
CA ASP A 33 -6.31 4.68 -7.82
C ASP A 33 -5.70 3.67 -8.81
N ARG A 34 -4.37 3.53 -8.81
CA ARG A 34 -3.62 2.58 -9.62
C ARG A 34 -3.47 1.21 -8.96
N GLU A 35 -3.97 1.06 -7.74
CA GLU A 35 -3.86 -0.13 -6.92
C GLU A 35 -2.42 -0.68 -6.78
N SER A 36 -1.42 0.20 -6.86
CA SER A 36 0.00 -0.15 -6.80
C SER A 36 0.84 0.91 -6.06
N ILE A 37 1.74 0.44 -5.20
CA ILE A 37 2.77 1.26 -4.53
C ILE A 37 4.11 0.97 -5.21
N PRO A 38 4.87 1.99 -5.65
CA PRO A 38 6.20 1.82 -6.24
C PRO A 38 7.17 1.08 -5.29
N ASP A 39 8.03 0.21 -5.83
CA ASP A 39 8.94 -0.63 -5.03
C ASP A 39 9.87 0.19 -4.13
N GLU A 40 10.39 1.31 -4.63
CA GLU A 40 11.17 2.28 -3.85
C GLU A 40 10.44 2.84 -2.63
N CYS A 41 9.11 2.92 -2.69
CA CYS A 41 8.27 3.42 -1.62
C CYS A 41 7.80 2.31 -0.66
N LYS A 42 7.76 1.05 -1.10
CA LYS A 42 7.31 -0.08 -0.25
C LYS A 42 8.17 -0.23 1.01
N VAL A 43 9.48 -0.06 0.87
CA VAL A 43 10.43 -0.14 2.00
C VAL A 43 10.11 0.93 3.05
N GLU A 44 9.92 2.17 2.62
CA GLU A 44 9.60 3.29 3.52
C GLU A 44 8.25 3.10 4.22
N VAL A 45 7.22 2.65 3.47
CA VAL A 45 5.90 2.34 4.04
C VAL A 45 6.03 1.26 5.11
N LEU A 46 6.78 0.19 4.85
CA LEU A 46 7.01 -0.90 5.81
C LEU A 46 7.75 -0.41 7.06
N LEU A 47 8.81 0.39 6.89
CA LEU A 47 9.57 0.95 8.02
C LEU A 47 8.69 1.85 8.89
N CYS A 48 7.93 2.75 8.27
CA CYS A 48 7.01 3.64 8.96
C CYS A 48 5.90 2.85 9.70
N ALA A 49 5.33 1.83 9.05
CA ALA A 49 4.30 0.99 9.66
C ALA A 49 4.83 0.23 10.89
N ASN A 50 6.03 -0.34 10.79
CA ASN A 50 6.68 -1.04 11.90
C ASN A 50 6.99 -0.10 13.06
N ARG A 51 7.49 1.10 12.79
CA ARG A 51 7.74 2.13 13.82
C ARG A 51 6.47 2.53 14.56
N LEU A 52 5.33 2.51 13.88
CA LEU A 52 4.01 2.82 14.46
C LEU A 52 3.30 1.60 15.06
N GLY A 53 3.87 0.39 14.93
CA GLY A 53 3.24 -0.85 15.42
C GLY A 53 1.96 -1.24 14.66
N LEU A 54 1.85 -0.87 13.38
CA LEU A 54 0.65 -1.09 12.56
C LEU A 54 0.48 -2.54 12.06
N GLY A 55 1.42 -3.44 12.36
CA GLY A 55 1.32 -4.86 12.01
C GLY A 55 1.40 -5.18 10.51
N ILE A 56 1.83 -4.22 9.68
CA ILE A 56 2.04 -4.43 8.25
C ILE A 56 3.34 -5.21 8.03
N VAL A 57 3.26 -6.30 7.28
CA VAL A 57 4.39 -7.15 6.91
C VAL A 57 4.69 -7.05 5.41
N ARG A 58 5.80 -7.65 4.97
CA ARG A 58 6.21 -7.63 3.56
C ARG A 58 5.16 -8.26 2.67
N GLU A 59 4.52 -9.33 3.14
CA GLU A 59 3.55 -10.14 2.44
C GLU A 59 2.28 -9.34 2.11
N ASP A 60 1.95 -8.30 2.88
CA ASP A 60 0.81 -7.42 2.60
C ASP A 60 0.95 -6.63 1.30
N PHE A 61 2.18 -6.45 0.80
CA PHE A 61 2.46 -5.77 -0.47
C PHE A 61 2.37 -6.69 -1.69
N PHE A 62 2.25 -8.00 -1.45
CA PHE A 62 2.19 -9.03 -2.48
C PHE A 62 0.97 -9.91 -2.20
N PRO A 63 -0.26 -9.39 -2.37
CA PRO A 63 -1.42 -10.27 -2.36
C PRO A 63 -1.19 -11.32 -3.45
N THR A 64 -1.26 -12.60 -3.10
CA THR A 64 -1.46 -13.65 -4.10
C THR A 64 -2.66 -13.23 -4.92
N LEU A 65 -2.42 -12.87 -6.19
CA LEU A 65 -3.48 -12.66 -7.15
C LEU A 65 -4.41 -13.88 -7.03
N PRO A 66 -5.74 -13.70 -6.91
CA PRO A 66 -6.61 -14.83 -7.17
C PRO A 66 -6.25 -15.35 -8.57
N GLU A 67 -6.13 -16.67 -8.72
CA GLU A 67 -5.68 -17.39 -9.92
C GLU A 67 -6.55 -17.14 -11.18
N ASP A 68 -7.48 -16.18 -11.16
CA ASP A 68 -8.43 -15.90 -12.24
C ASP A 68 -7.91 -14.90 -13.29
N GLN A 69 -6.62 -14.95 -13.62
CA GLN A 69 -6.12 -14.39 -14.89
C GLN A 69 -5.20 -15.35 -15.67
N GLN A 70 -5.41 -16.67 -15.54
CA GLN A 70 -5.09 -17.62 -16.61
C GLN A 70 -6.27 -17.67 -17.59
N GLY A 71 -6.31 -16.78 -18.58
CA GLY A 71 -7.36 -16.83 -19.59
C GLY A 71 -7.38 -15.67 -20.57
N ALA A 72 -6.48 -15.69 -21.55
CA ALA A 72 -6.83 -15.39 -22.95
C ALA A 72 -5.69 -15.89 -23.83
N ALA A 73 -6.00 -16.96 -24.57
CA ALA A 73 -5.20 -17.57 -25.62
C ALA A 73 -4.96 -16.63 -26.81
#